data_AF-A0A2W4KC75-F1
#
_entry.id   AF-A0A2W4KC75-F1
#
_cell.length_a   1.000
_cell.length_b   1.000
_cell.length_c   1.000
_cell.angle_alpha   90.00
_cell.angle_beta   90.00
_cell.angle_gamma   90.00
#
_symmetry.space_group_name_H-M   'P 1'
#
loop_
_entity.id
_entity.type
_entity.pdbx_description
1 polymer ?
#
loop_
_entity_poly.entity_id
_entity_poly.type
_entity_poly.pdbx_seq_one_letter_code
_entity_poly.pdbx_strand_id
1 'polypeptide(L)'
;MSNVDAHEKSGAHQATSSGFKKWRVVVFVLIGAAIVALVIFFGKPERTPFEQAVDLIKSGKSAFAVPILEKLSRERPDDANIYPYLAQGYLTTDRPAEGRLALDTALRLRIAGRQLAPVVSAYASYYTTKGHFAEAEKLFNSASSVMGAHDGADERARLYLAWAEENLRNADLEAAVAHLKQANSHAEEVSEPLRSLIPHRLSDCYRQLAALAETKEKDQRKAASLLETALKVSDEPITRMNLALIYRQLGNTQGAIQNYDLVSKADPNNLEARHHLITLLCEKNDFQAAQTALIDLTDKERSVENYVLLASLDLKLNNYPGAVRALEDALDLGDKPELLKQLERVLLDWSQKLLKEGKKEESASVKVRAERVAEQLSLLIGKPEDKEKPTEDESSLAQMPDEYFEKVPPIALSSSRIWLAKGSFTPEGEIRIRNISGRPVRDLALKVVFFDHSSKRAAGSVTLPVASPSSPPMETGGTRTVYFSSPATVKAEHRLAVVIYWRGRLLKEYPVVKQ
;
A
#
# COMPACT_ATOMS: atom_id res chain seq x y z
N MET A 1 10.63 -46.49 -106.90
CA MET A 1 11.45 -47.00 -108.01
C MET A 1 12.83 -46.39 -107.87
N SER A 2 13.86 -47.24 -107.71
CA SER A 2 15.24 -47.12 -108.23
C SER A 2 15.94 -45.75 -108.11
N ASN A 3 17.16 -45.57 -107.61
CA ASN A 3 18.29 -46.41 -107.17
C ASN A 3 19.33 -45.37 -106.62
N VAL A 4 20.07 -45.62 -105.52
CA VAL A 4 21.42 -46.27 -105.51
C VAL A 4 22.39 -45.44 -106.37
N ASP A 5 23.50 -44.85 -105.95
CA ASP A 5 24.59 -45.11 -104.99
C ASP A 5 25.62 -43.97 -105.25
N ALA A 6 26.73 -43.70 -104.57
CA ALA A 6 27.38 -44.03 -103.31
C ALA A 6 28.80 -43.41 -103.38
N HIS A 7 29.53 -43.46 -102.27
CA HIS A 7 31.00 -43.40 -102.15
C HIS A 7 31.69 -42.01 -102.33
N GLU A 8 32.72 -41.61 -101.57
CA GLU A 8 33.38 -42.14 -100.38
C GLU A 8 34.30 -41.06 -99.74
N LYS A 9 34.46 -41.17 -98.41
CA LYS A 9 35.50 -40.71 -97.46
C LYS A 9 36.69 -39.83 -97.91
N SER A 10 37.04 -38.89 -97.02
CA SER A 10 38.39 -38.80 -96.40
C SER A 10 38.36 -37.85 -95.19
N GLY A 11 38.99 -38.24 -94.07
CA GLY A 11 39.03 -37.49 -92.82
C GLY A 11 40.30 -36.65 -92.64
N ALA A 12 40.22 -35.63 -91.79
CA ALA A 12 41.37 -35.01 -91.13
C ALA A 12 40.95 -34.38 -89.79
N HIS A 13 41.86 -34.49 -88.82
CA HIS A 13 41.70 -34.21 -87.39
C HIS A 13 41.39 -32.74 -87.00
N GLN A 14 40.81 -32.63 -85.81
CA GLN A 14 40.42 -31.45 -85.03
C GLN A 14 41.49 -30.35 -84.88
N ALA A 15 41.04 -29.09 -84.87
CA ALA A 15 41.57 -28.04 -84.00
C ALA A 15 40.42 -27.16 -83.50
N THR A 16 40.24 -27.10 -82.19
CA THR A 16 39.09 -26.53 -81.49
C THR A 16 39.05 -25.00 -81.55
N SER A 17 38.01 -24.41 -82.14
CA SER A 17 37.73 -22.96 -82.12
C SER A 17 37.16 -22.44 -80.79
N SER A 18 37.20 -23.25 -79.72
CA SER A 18 36.53 -22.98 -78.44
C SER A 18 37.30 -22.04 -77.50
N GLY A 19 38.63 -21.95 -77.59
CA GLY A 19 39.44 -21.14 -76.67
C GLY A 19 39.36 -19.64 -76.97
N PHE A 20 39.37 -19.29 -78.25
CA PHE A 20 39.40 -17.89 -78.70
C PHE A 20 38.06 -17.17 -78.46
N LYS A 21 36.92 -17.88 -78.57
CA LYS A 21 35.60 -17.32 -78.23
C LYS A 21 35.42 -17.09 -76.72
N LYS A 22 35.86 -18.03 -75.87
CA LYS A 22 35.78 -17.86 -74.40
C LYS A 22 36.71 -16.75 -73.91
N TRP A 23 37.92 -16.63 -74.49
CA TRP A 23 38.85 -15.55 -74.15
C TRP A 23 38.31 -14.17 -74.54
N ARG A 24 37.65 -14.04 -75.71
CA ARG A 24 36.97 -12.78 -76.09
C ARG A 24 35.86 -12.40 -75.12
N VAL A 25 35.05 -13.36 -74.66
CA VAL A 25 33.99 -13.08 -73.66
C VAL A 25 34.60 -12.64 -72.33
N VAL A 26 35.66 -13.29 -71.85
CA VAL A 26 36.35 -12.90 -70.61
C VAL A 26 36.99 -11.51 -70.74
N VAL A 27 37.62 -11.20 -71.87
CA VAL A 27 38.20 -9.87 -72.13
C VAL A 27 37.09 -8.81 -72.22
N PHE A 28 35.96 -9.08 -72.86
CA PHE A 28 34.82 -8.15 -72.89
C PHE A 28 34.21 -7.93 -71.50
N VAL A 29 34.11 -8.97 -70.66
CA VAL A 29 33.65 -8.84 -69.28
C VAL A 29 34.64 -8.05 -68.42
N LEU A 30 35.95 -8.28 -68.59
CA LEU A 30 36.99 -7.52 -67.89
C LEU A 30 37.05 -6.06 -68.35
N ILE A 31 36.88 -5.79 -69.65
CA ILE A 31 36.78 -4.43 -70.18
C ILE A 31 35.49 -3.77 -69.70
N GLY A 32 34.36 -4.48 -69.70
CA GLY A 32 33.10 -3.99 -69.13
C GLY A 32 33.23 -3.68 -67.64
N ALA A 33 33.85 -4.57 -66.86
CA ALA A 33 34.13 -4.36 -65.45
C ALA A 33 35.13 -3.21 -65.22
N ALA A 34 36.14 -3.06 -66.08
CA ALA A 34 37.09 -1.96 -66.02
C ALA A 34 36.42 -0.63 -66.37
N ILE A 35 35.54 -0.59 -67.38
CA ILE A 35 34.75 0.60 -67.73
C ILE A 35 33.78 0.94 -66.61
N VAL A 36 33.10 -0.05 -66.02
CA VAL A 36 32.22 0.17 -64.86
C VAL A 36 33.03 0.66 -63.67
N ALA A 37 34.21 0.10 -63.40
CA ALA A 37 35.12 0.58 -62.36
C ALA A 37 35.59 2.00 -62.66
N LEU A 38 35.89 2.34 -63.91
CA LEU A 38 36.36 3.66 -64.34
C LEU A 38 35.23 4.69 -64.27
N VAL A 39 33.98 4.31 -64.56
CA VAL A 39 32.78 5.13 -64.35
C VAL A 39 32.48 5.30 -62.85
N ILE A 40 32.69 4.27 -62.02
CA ILE A 40 32.52 4.38 -60.56
C ILE A 40 33.64 5.24 -59.94
N PHE A 41 34.86 5.19 -60.49
CA PHE A 41 36.04 5.86 -59.94
C PHE A 41 36.17 7.31 -60.44
N PHE A 42 35.86 7.58 -61.71
CA PHE A 42 35.93 8.93 -62.33
C PHE A 42 34.56 9.60 -62.53
N GLY A 43 33.45 8.89 -62.32
CA GLY A 43 32.09 9.45 -62.43
C GLY A 43 31.52 9.97 -61.11
N LYS A 44 32.32 10.03 -60.03
CA LYS A 44 31.91 10.76 -58.82
C LYS A 44 32.11 12.25 -59.09
N PRO A 45 31.05 13.08 -59.11
CA PRO A 45 31.20 14.52 -59.29
C PRO A 45 32.15 15.07 -58.22
N GLU A 46 33.03 16.01 -58.60
CA GLU A 46 33.86 16.73 -57.62
C GLU A 46 32.96 17.34 -56.56
N ARG A 47 33.23 17.02 -55.29
CA ARG A 47 32.44 17.53 -54.17
C ARG A 47 32.47 19.04 -54.20
N THR A 48 31.31 19.67 -54.16
CA THR A 48 31.26 21.13 -54.12
C THR A 48 31.89 21.64 -52.81
N PRO A 49 32.46 22.86 -52.77
CA PRO A 49 32.98 23.42 -51.52
C PRO A 49 31.92 23.49 -50.41
N PHE A 50 30.65 23.65 -50.78
CA PHE A 50 29.52 23.59 -49.86
C PHE A 50 29.33 22.19 -49.25
N GLU A 51 29.29 21.14 -50.09
CA GLU A 51 29.18 19.75 -49.61
C GLU A 51 30.36 19.38 -48.71
N GLN A 52 31.58 19.81 -49.07
CA GLN A 52 32.77 19.63 -48.24
C GLN A 52 32.60 20.30 -46.87
N ALA A 53 32.10 21.53 -46.83
CA ALA A 53 31.86 22.23 -45.57
C ALA A 53 30.76 21.58 -44.73
N VAL A 54 29.68 21.11 -45.35
CA VAL A 54 28.60 20.36 -44.66
C VAL A 54 29.13 19.07 -44.04
N ASP A 55 29.96 18.31 -44.78
CA ASP A 55 30.60 17.09 -44.26
C ASP A 55 31.55 17.41 -43.09
N LEU A 56 32.28 18.52 -43.16
CA LEU A 56 33.13 18.98 -42.06
C LEU A 56 32.31 19.34 -40.82
N ILE A 57 31.17 20.03 -40.94
CA ILE A 57 30.25 20.30 -39.83
C ILE A 57 29.74 18.99 -39.23
N LYS A 58 29.25 18.07 -40.07
CA LYS A 58 28.71 16.76 -39.63
C LYS A 58 29.75 15.88 -38.95
N SER A 59 31.03 16.02 -39.31
CA SER A 59 32.15 15.30 -38.68
C SER A 59 32.73 16.02 -37.45
N GLY A 60 32.09 17.08 -36.96
CA GLY A 60 32.53 17.86 -35.79
C GLY A 60 33.74 18.74 -36.06
N LYS A 61 34.16 18.87 -37.32
CA LYS A 61 35.33 19.66 -37.77
C LYS A 61 34.93 21.08 -38.16
N SER A 62 34.10 21.73 -37.33
CA SER A 62 33.51 23.03 -37.63
C SER A 62 34.55 24.14 -37.86
N ALA A 63 35.69 24.10 -37.16
CA ALA A 63 36.77 25.07 -37.34
C ALA A 63 37.31 25.13 -38.79
N PHE A 64 37.27 24.00 -39.51
CA PHE A 64 37.68 23.94 -40.92
C PHE A 64 36.53 24.29 -41.88
N ALA A 65 35.28 24.08 -41.46
CA ALA A 65 34.10 24.39 -42.27
C ALA A 65 33.80 25.89 -42.32
N VAL A 66 33.95 26.60 -41.20
CA VAL A 66 33.59 28.02 -41.06
C VAL A 66 34.27 28.91 -42.10
N PRO A 67 35.59 28.85 -42.34
CA PRO A 67 36.24 29.70 -43.35
C PRO A 67 35.72 29.44 -44.79
N ILE A 68 35.36 28.19 -45.10
CA ILE A 68 34.80 27.81 -46.40
C ILE A 68 33.40 28.41 -46.53
N LEU A 69 32.55 28.28 -45.51
CA LEU A 69 31.19 28.83 -45.49
C LEU A 69 31.18 30.37 -45.49
N GLU A 70 32.09 31.02 -44.78
CA GLU A 70 32.28 32.48 -44.79
C GLU A 70 32.69 33.00 -46.18
N LYS A 71 33.53 32.24 -46.90
CA LYS A 71 33.90 32.58 -48.28
C LYS A 71 32.69 32.43 -49.20
N LEU A 72 31.97 31.31 -49.09
CA LEU A 72 30.78 31.05 -49.90
C LEU A 72 29.66 32.07 -49.66
N SER A 73 29.43 32.49 -48.41
CA SER A 73 28.41 33.51 -48.08
C SER A 73 28.74 34.88 -48.67
N ARG A 74 30.03 35.20 -48.86
CA ARG A 74 30.48 36.43 -49.54
C ARG A 74 30.32 36.35 -51.05
N GLU A 75 30.61 35.19 -51.63
CA GLU A 75 30.50 34.97 -53.08
C GLU A 75 29.05 34.81 -53.54
N ARG A 76 28.19 34.25 -52.68
CA ARG A 76 26.79 33.91 -52.98
C ARG A 76 25.89 34.31 -51.80
N PRO A 77 25.66 35.62 -51.58
CA PRO A 77 24.87 36.09 -50.45
C PRO A 77 23.40 35.63 -50.50
N ASP A 78 22.87 35.35 -51.70
CA ASP A 78 21.48 34.92 -51.89
C ASP A 78 21.28 33.40 -51.69
N ASP A 79 22.36 32.62 -51.54
CA ASP A 79 22.27 31.17 -51.30
C ASP A 79 21.91 30.91 -49.83
N ALA A 80 20.61 30.79 -49.60
CA ALA A 80 20.04 30.62 -48.27
C ALA A 80 20.60 29.38 -47.54
N ASN A 81 20.94 28.30 -48.27
CA ASN A 81 21.36 27.04 -47.67
C ASN A 81 22.68 27.12 -46.89
N ILE A 82 23.49 28.15 -47.13
CA ILE A 82 24.79 28.35 -46.45
C ILE A 82 24.59 28.72 -44.99
N TYR A 83 23.60 29.57 -44.69
CA TYR A 83 23.48 30.25 -43.41
C TYR A 83 23.18 29.33 -42.21
N PRO A 84 22.33 28.28 -42.31
CA PRO A 84 22.15 27.33 -41.22
C PRO A 84 23.46 26.62 -40.83
N TYR A 85 24.25 26.17 -41.80
CA TYR A 85 25.53 25.51 -41.54
C TYR A 85 26.58 26.48 -41.01
N LEU A 86 26.58 27.73 -41.50
CA LEU A 86 27.45 28.77 -41.00
C LEU A 86 27.12 29.11 -39.54
N ALA A 87 25.84 29.27 -39.20
CA ALA A 87 25.38 29.46 -37.83
C ALA A 87 25.77 28.29 -36.92
N GLN A 88 25.59 27.05 -37.36
CA GLN A 88 26.02 25.87 -36.63
C GLN A 88 27.54 25.84 -36.40
N GLY A 89 28.32 26.18 -37.43
CA GLY A 89 29.77 26.26 -37.37
C GLY A 89 30.24 27.30 -36.35
N TYR A 90 29.62 28.48 -36.37
CA TYR A 90 29.90 29.54 -35.40
C TYR A 90 29.54 29.14 -33.97
N LEU A 91 28.38 28.52 -33.74
CA LEU A 91 27.99 28.06 -32.40
C LEU A 91 29.01 27.06 -31.82
N THR A 92 29.45 26.11 -32.64
CA THR A 92 30.41 25.07 -32.22
C THR A 92 31.86 25.55 -32.12
N THR A 93 32.16 26.75 -32.62
CA THR A 93 33.48 27.40 -32.52
C THR A 93 33.50 28.56 -31.53
N ASP A 94 32.52 28.60 -30.60
CA ASP A 94 32.38 29.63 -29.56
C ASP A 94 32.23 31.06 -30.11
N ARG A 95 31.58 31.19 -31.27
CA ARG A 95 31.25 32.46 -31.94
C ARG A 95 29.73 32.69 -32.02
N PRO A 96 28.97 32.58 -30.91
CA PRO A 96 27.51 32.53 -30.95
C PRO A 96 26.87 33.80 -31.53
N ALA A 97 27.45 34.99 -31.31
CA ALA A 97 26.92 36.25 -31.82
C ALA A 97 26.90 36.31 -33.36
N GLU A 98 27.99 35.89 -34.00
CA GLU A 98 28.08 35.87 -35.47
C GLU A 98 27.16 34.80 -36.07
N GLY A 99 27.06 33.64 -35.42
CA GLY A 99 26.10 32.64 -35.87
C GLY A 99 24.65 33.00 -35.61
N ARG A 100 24.35 33.84 -34.61
CA ARG A 100 23.01 34.42 -34.44
C ARG A 100 22.63 35.32 -35.62
N LEU A 101 23.57 36.14 -36.12
CA LEU A 101 23.39 36.96 -37.32
C LEU A 101 23.21 36.10 -38.59
N ALA A 102 23.97 35.01 -38.71
CA ALA A 102 23.80 34.05 -39.79
C ALA A 102 22.40 33.39 -39.73
N LEU A 103 21.94 33.01 -38.53
CA LEU A 103 20.62 32.44 -38.32
C LEU A 103 19.48 33.43 -38.64
N ASP A 104 19.62 34.71 -38.26
CA ASP A 104 18.67 35.77 -38.66
C ASP A 104 18.61 35.94 -40.18
N THR A 105 19.74 35.80 -40.86
CA THR A 105 19.79 35.85 -42.33
C THR A 105 19.08 34.64 -42.93
N ALA A 106 19.28 33.45 -42.35
CA ALA A 106 18.60 32.23 -42.75
C ALA A 106 17.06 32.34 -42.61
N LEU A 107 16.57 32.93 -41.51
CA LEU A 107 15.15 33.18 -41.28
C LEU A 107 14.57 34.20 -42.28
N ARG A 108 15.30 35.29 -42.56
CA ARG A 108 14.89 36.31 -43.54
C ARG A 108 14.74 35.73 -44.95
N LEU A 109 15.60 34.78 -45.32
CA LEU A 109 15.57 34.11 -46.62
C LEU A 109 14.54 32.97 -46.71
N ARG A 110 13.73 32.73 -45.67
CA ARG A 110 12.61 31.76 -45.65
C ARG A 110 13.00 30.33 -46.04
N ILE A 111 14.12 29.83 -45.53
CA ILE A 111 14.54 28.43 -45.70
C ILE A 111 13.46 27.49 -45.12
N ALA A 112 13.28 26.30 -45.67
CA ALA A 112 12.35 25.31 -45.13
C ALA A 112 12.63 24.99 -43.64
N GLY A 113 11.58 24.97 -42.81
CA GLY A 113 11.66 24.76 -41.35
C GLY A 113 12.46 23.53 -40.93
N ARG A 114 12.31 22.41 -41.65
CA ARG A 114 13.03 21.16 -41.38
C ARG A 114 14.56 21.32 -41.40
N GLN A 115 15.10 22.24 -42.19
CA GLN A 115 16.55 22.50 -42.25
C GLN A 115 17.01 23.46 -41.16
N LEU A 116 16.14 24.38 -40.73
CA LEU A 116 16.43 25.36 -39.69
C LEU A 116 16.28 24.79 -38.28
N ALA A 117 15.33 23.86 -38.09
CA ALA A 117 14.95 23.34 -36.78
C ALA A 117 16.16 22.88 -35.93
N PRO A 118 17.12 22.08 -36.44
CA PRO A 118 18.25 21.64 -35.63
C PRO A 118 19.13 22.79 -35.12
N VAL A 119 19.31 23.83 -35.94
CA VAL A 119 20.16 24.99 -35.61
C VAL A 119 19.44 25.94 -34.65
N VAL A 120 18.14 26.15 -34.86
CA VAL A 120 17.28 26.89 -33.93
C VAL A 120 17.26 26.21 -32.56
N SER A 121 17.03 24.89 -32.52
CA SER A 121 17.08 24.07 -31.31
C SER A 121 18.46 24.16 -30.62
N ALA A 122 19.56 24.11 -31.37
CA ALA A 122 20.91 24.23 -30.81
C ALA A 122 21.17 25.60 -30.17
N TYR A 123 20.77 26.69 -30.84
CA TYR A 123 20.89 28.05 -30.30
C TYR A 123 19.97 28.29 -29.10
N ALA A 124 18.72 27.81 -29.15
CA ALA A 124 17.80 27.90 -28.03
C ALA A 124 18.32 27.12 -26.82
N SER A 125 18.87 25.92 -27.04
CA SER A 125 19.53 25.13 -26.00
C SER A 125 20.73 25.89 -25.40
N TYR A 126 21.59 26.49 -26.24
CA TYR A 126 22.68 27.34 -25.78
C TYR A 126 22.19 28.47 -24.86
N TYR A 127 21.18 29.24 -25.28
CA TYR A 127 20.60 30.30 -24.46
C TYR A 127 19.99 29.77 -23.16
N THR A 128 19.29 28.63 -23.22
CA THR A 128 18.70 27.97 -22.04
C THR A 128 19.77 27.58 -21.02
N THR A 129 20.87 26.97 -21.45
CA THR A 129 21.97 26.56 -20.55
C THR A 129 22.68 27.74 -19.89
N LYS A 130 22.64 28.93 -20.51
CA LYS A 130 23.16 30.18 -19.94
C LYS A 130 22.15 30.90 -19.05
N GLY A 131 20.92 30.39 -18.92
CA GLY A 131 19.83 31.04 -18.19
C GLY A 131 19.18 32.20 -18.94
N HIS A 132 19.48 32.39 -20.23
CA HIS A 132 18.90 33.44 -21.07
C HIS A 132 17.57 32.98 -21.68
N PHE A 133 16.62 32.58 -20.84
CA PHE A 133 15.38 31.92 -21.27
C PHE A 133 14.53 32.78 -22.22
N ALA A 134 14.43 34.08 -21.96
CA ALA A 134 13.69 35.01 -22.82
C ALA A 134 14.27 35.11 -24.24
N GLU A 135 15.59 35.00 -24.40
CA GLU A 135 16.22 35.01 -25.74
C GLU A 135 15.98 33.70 -26.49
N ALA A 136 15.98 32.56 -25.77
CA ALA A 136 15.61 31.27 -26.34
C ALA A 136 14.14 31.27 -26.81
N GLU A 137 13.22 31.82 -26.02
CA GLU A 137 11.80 31.94 -26.38
C GLU A 137 11.60 32.87 -27.58
N LYS A 138 12.23 34.05 -27.59
CA LYS A 138 12.20 34.98 -28.74
C LYS A 138 12.68 34.28 -30.01
N LEU A 139 13.72 33.45 -29.92
CA LEU A 139 14.24 32.71 -31.06
C LEU A 139 13.20 31.72 -31.61
N PHE A 140 12.58 30.90 -30.76
CA PHE A 140 11.50 29.99 -31.20
C PHE A 140 10.33 30.75 -31.80
N ASN A 141 9.91 31.86 -31.19
CA ASN A 141 8.81 32.69 -31.70
C ASN A 141 9.15 33.32 -33.06
N SER A 142 10.40 33.70 -33.31
CA SER A 142 10.83 34.22 -34.61
C SER A 142 10.83 33.14 -35.70
N ALA A 143 11.03 31.87 -35.33
CA ALA A 143 11.08 30.75 -36.25
C ALA A 143 9.72 30.05 -36.48
N SER A 144 8.69 30.38 -35.70
CA SER A 144 7.38 29.71 -35.72
C SER A 144 6.62 29.83 -37.06
N SER A 145 6.91 30.85 -37.86
CA SER A 145 6.31 31.00 -39.20
C SER A 145 6.88 30.04 -40.25
N VAL A 146 8.01 29.40 -39.93
CA VAL A 146 8.79 28.58 -40.85
C VAL A 146 8.91 27.13 -40.36
N MET A 147 9.01 26.94 -39.04
CA MET A 147 9.04 25.65 -38.36
C MET A 147 7.62 25.13 -38.11
N GLY A 148 7.39 23.84 -38.36
CA GLY A 148 6.14 23.18 -37.99
C GLY A 148 6.01 22.97 -36.48
N ALA A 149 4.81 22.62 -36.01
CA ALA A 149 4.54 22.43 -34.58
C ALA A 149 5.44 21.36 -33.92
N HIS A 150 5.80 20.31 -34.66
CA HIS A 150 6.71 19.26 -34.18
C HIS A 150 8.20 19.65 -34.24
N ASP A 151 8.55 20.67 -35.05
CA ASP A 151 9.94 21.05 -35.23
C ASP A 151 10.43 21.77 -33.97
N GLY A 152 11.36 21.15 -33.23
CA GLY A 152 11.92 21.72 -32.00
C GLY A 152 10.98 21.71 -30.78
N ALA A 153 9.88 20.96 -30.83
CA ALA A 153 8.93 20.84 -29.72
C ALA A 153 9.61 20.39 -28.42
N ASP A 154 10.49 19.40 -28.50
CA ASP A 154 11.25 18.90 -27.35
C ASP A 154 12.18 19.95 -26.75
N GLU A 155 12.94 20.68 -27.57
CA GLU A 155 13.83 21.72 -27.06
C GLU A 155 13.07 22.90 -26.48
N ARG A 156 11.92 23.25 -27.08
CA ARG A 156 11.04 24.28 -26.53
C ARG A 156 10.43 23.86 -25.19
N ALA A 157 10.02 22.60 -25.06
CA ALA A 157 9.53 22.05 -23.80
C ALA A 157 10.65 22.04 -22.73
N ARG A 158 11.88 21.64 -23.09
CA ARG A 158 13.06 21.70 -22.20
C ARG A 158 13.38 23.12 -21.76
N LEU A 159 13.25 24.10 -22.65
CA LEU A 159 13.40 25.52 -22.31
C LEU A 159 12.42 25.90 -21.18
N TYR A 160 11.13 25.65 -21.37
CA TYR A 160 10.12 26.04 -20.38
C TYR A 160 10.24 25.24 -19.07
N LEU A 161 10.64 23.97 -19.14
CA LEU A 161 10.96 23.17 -17.95
C LEU A 161 12.14 23.78 -17.16
N ALA A 162 13.25 24.09 -17.83
CA ALA A 162 14.41 24.69 -17.19
C ALA A 162 14.10 26.07 -16.59
N TRP A 163 13.27 26.86 -17.28
CA TRP A 163 12.81 28.15 -16.78
C TRP A 163 11.90 27.98 -15.56
N ALA A 164 10.98 27.00 -15.58
CA ALA A 164 10.15 26.68 -14.42
C ALA A 164 10.99 26.22 -13.22
N GLU A 165 12.00 25.38 -13.43
CA GLU A 165 12.94 24.96 -12.37
C GLU A 165 13.69 26.14 -11.76
N GLU A 166 14.13 27.10 -12.58
CA GLU A 166 14.72 28.35 -12.06
C GLU A 166 13.73 29.17 -11.23
N ASN A 167 12.48 29.29 -11.67
CA ASN A 167 11.45 29.98 -10.91
C ASN A 167 11.19 29.27 -9.56
N LEU A 168 11.18 27.93 -9.54
CA LEU A 168 11.07 27.16 -8.30
C LEU A 168 12.25 27.39 -7.36
N ARG A 169 13.48 27.47 -7.88
CA ARG A 169 14.67 27.82 -7.07
C ARG A 169 14.54 29.20 -6.43
N ASN A 170 13.91 30.13 -7.13
CA ASN A 170 13.63 31.48 -6.66
C ASN A 170 12.33 31.59 -5.83
N ALA A 171 11.70 30.46 -5.51
CA ALA A 171 10.42 30.37 -4.78
C ALA A 171 9.23 31.07 -5.46
N ASP A 172 9.30 31.30 -6.77
CA ASP A 172 8.22 31.85 -7.59
C ASP A 172 7.41 30.71 -8.23
N LEU A 173 6.48 30.17 -7.45
CA LEU A 173 5.61 29.07 -7.88
C LEU A 173 4.63 29.47 -8.98
N GLU A 174 4.16 30.72 -9.00
CA GLU A 174 3.20 31.19 -10.01
C GLU A 174 3.87 31.28 -11.38
N ALA A 175 5.08 31.84 -11.45
CA ALA A 175 5.88 31.84 -12.67
C ALA A 175 6.25 30.41 -13.08
N ALA A 176 6.59 29.52 -12.15
CA ALA A 176 6.85 28.11 -12.47
C ALA A 176 5.64 27.43 -13.14
N VAL A 177 4.43 27.60 -12.59
CA VAL A 177 3.19 27.07 -13.20
C VAL A 177 2.94 27.69 -14.58
N ALA A 178 3.17 28.98 -14.77
CA ALA A 178 2.97 29.63 -16.08
C ALA A 178 3.87 29.02 -17.17
N HIS A 179 5.14 28.78 -16.86
CA HIS A 179 6.08 28.17 -17.82
C HIS A 179 5.78 26.68 -18.01
N LEU A 180 5.42 25.93 -16.97
CA LEU A 180 5.00 24.54 -17.11
C LEU A 180 3.71 24.39 -17.94
N LYS A 181 2.78 25.34 -17.86
CA LYS A 181 1.61 25.39 -18.74
C LYS A 181 1.99 25.60 -20.20
N GLN A 182 2.96 26.48 -20.48
CA GLN A 182 3.50 26.68 -21.82
C GLN A 182 4.17 25.40 -22.35
N ALA A 183 4.91 24.68 -21.50
CA ALA A 183 5.43 23.36 -21.87
C ALA A 183 4.31 22.36 -22.16
N ASN A 184 3.25 22.34 -21.33
CA ASN A 184 2.15 21.40 -21.42
C ASN A 184 1.21 21.66 -22.60
N SER A 185 1.11 22.90 -23.11
CA SER A 185 0.28 23.20 -24.29
C SER A 185 0.79 22.52 -25.56
N HIS A 186 2.05 22.08 -25.56
CA HIS A 186 2.69 21.35 -26.65
C HIS A 186 2.89 19.86 -26.35
N ALA A 187 2.23 19.32 -25.30
CA ALA A 187 2.52 17.97 -24.80
C ALA A 187 2.27 16.85 -25.83
N GLU A 188 1.36 17.03 -26.79
CA GLU A 188 1.10 16.04 -27.85
C GLU A 188 2.23 15.95 -28.88
N GLU A 189 2.97 17.05 -29.07
CA GLU A 189 4.05 17.18 -30.05
C GLU A 189 5.41 16.74 -29.48
N VAL A 190 5.50 16.64 -28.16
CA VAL A 190 6.70 16.35 -27.39
C VAL A 190 6.90 14.83 -27.26
N SER A 191 8.16 14.40 -27.36
CA SER A 191 8.54 12.99 -27.23
C SER A 191 8.65 12.52 -25.77
N GLU A 192 8.63 11.21 -25.56
CA GLU A 192 8.94 10.63 -24.25
C GLU A 192 10.44 10.83 -23.90
N PRO A 193 10.80 11.09 -22.62
CA PRO A 193 9.96 11.05 -21.42
C PRO A 193 9.32 12.41 -21.04
N LEU A 194 9.52 13.46 -21.85
CA LEU A 194 9.05 14.80 -21.54
C LEU A 194 7.52 14.87 -21.54
N ARG A 195 6.88 14.16 -22.47
CA ARG A 195 5.43 14.06 -22.58
C ARG A 195 4.78 13.56 -21.29
N SER A 196 5.33 12.55 -20.63
CA SER A 196 4.85 12.12 -19.31
C SER A 196 5.29 13.06 -18.19
N LEU A 197 6.53 13.57 -18.24
CA LEU A 197 7.13 14.34 -17.14
C LEU A 197 6.46 15.71 -16.92
N ILE A 198 6.11 16.42 -18.00
CA ILE A 198 5.57 17.79 -17.93
C ILE A 198 4.24 17.85 -17.15
N PRO A 199 3.22 17.02 -17.46
CA PRO A 199 1.99 16.97 -16.68
C PRO A 199 2.21 16.66 -15.19
N HIS A 200 3.09 15.70 -14.88
CA HIS A 200 3.43 15.37 -13.49
C HIS A 200 4.03 16.57 -12.75
N ARG A 201 5.01 17.25 -13.36
CA ARG A 201 5.63 18.45 -12.77
C ARG A 201 4.64 19.60 -12.60
N LEU A 202 3.74 19.79 -13.56
CA LEU A 202 2.70 20.81 -13.48
C LEU A 202 1.68 20.48 -12.36
N SER A 203 1.27 19.23 -12.23
CA SER A 203 0.44 18.73 -11.10
C SER A 203 1.11 18.97 -9.75
N ASP A 204 2.41 18.65 -9.64
CA ASP A 204 3.21 18.89 -8.43
C ASP A 204 3.19 20.36 -8.01
N CYS A 205 3.41 21.30 -8.96
CA CYS A 205 3.38 22.73 -8.66
C CYS A 205 1.98 23.20 -8.24
N TYR A 206 0.93 22.68 -8.85
CA TYR A 206 -0.44 22.98 -8.42
C TYR A 206 -0.74 22.48 -7.01
N ARG A 207 -0.26 21.28 -6.62
CA ARG A 207 -0.36 20.81 -5.23
C ARG A 207 0.38 21.72 -4.26
N GLN A 208 1.57 22.21 -4.63
CA GLN A 208 2.31 23.16 -3.79
C GLN A 208 1.58 24.49 -3.62
N LEU A 209 1.01 25.04 -4.70
CA LEU A 209 0.15 26.23 -4.63
C LEU A 209 -1.09 25.98 -3.77
N ALA A 210 -1.71 24.80 -3.86
CA ALA A 210 -2.85 24.44 -3.03
C ALA A 210 -2.47 24.40 -1.54
N ALA A 211 -1.32 23.81 -1.20
CA ALA A 211 -0.80 23.78 0.16
C ALA A 211 -0.52 25.20 0.71
N LEU A 212 -0.03 26.12 -0.13
CA LEU A 212 0.13 27.53 0.25
C LEU A 212 -1.20 28.23 0.47
N ALA A 213 -2.19 28.00 -0.40
CA ALA A 213 -3.53 28.54 -0.25
C ALA A 213 -4.21 28.03 1.05
N GLU A 214 -4.05 26.75 1.38
CA GLU A 214 -4.56 26.18 2.62
C GLU A 214 -3.86 26.76 3.86
N THR A 215 -2.52 26.84 3.86
CA THR A 215 -1.76 27.16 5.07
C THR A 215 -1.56 28.66 5.32
N LYS A 216 -1.18 29.43 4.28
CA LYS A 216 -0.87 30.86 4.40
C LYS A 216 -2.12 31.72 4.22
N GLU A 217 -2.89 31.43 3.19
CA GLU A 217 -4.08 32.23 2.86
C GLU A 217 -5.32 31.78 3.64
N LYS A 218 -5.31 30.54 4.17
CA LYS A 218 -6.46 29.89 4.81
C LYS A 218 -7.69 29.83 3.89
N ASP A 219 -7.45 29.78 2.58
CA ASP A 219 -8.48 29.69 1.55
C ASP A 219 -8.59 28.25 1.04
N GLN A 220 -9.44 27.47 1.73
CA GLN A 220 -9.72 26.08 1.38
C GLN A 220 -10.42 25.95 0.01
N ARG A 221 -11.17 26.96 -0.45
CA ARG A 221 -11.85 26.90 -1.75
C ARG A 221 -10.85 27.06 -2.88
N LYS A 222 -9.90 28.01 -2.73
CA LYS A 222 -8.78 28.16 -3.66
C LYS A 222 -7.91 26.90 -3.68
N ALA A 223 -7.61 26.31 -2.52
CA ALA A 223 -6.87 25.06 -2.43
C ALA A 223 -7.58 23.91 -3.17
N ALA A 224 -8.89 23.73 -2.97
CA ALA A 224 -9.68 22.74 -3.68
C ALA A 224 -9.63 22.95 -5.21
N SER A 225 -9.83 24.19 -5.66
CA SER A 225 -9.79 24.52 -7.09
C SER A 225 -8.44 24.22 -7.72
N LEU A 226 -7.34 24.52 -7.02
CA LEU A 226 -5.97 24.21 -7.49
C LEU A 226 -5.74 22.70 -7.59
N LEU A 227 -6.21 21.92 -6.62
CA LEU A 227 -6.12 20.45 -6.64
C LEU A 227 -7.00 19.83 -7.74
N GLU A 228 -8.19 20.38 -8.00
CA GLU A 228 -9.01 19.99 -9.15
C GLU A 228 -8.30 20.28 -10.48
N THR A 229 -7.60 21.41 -10.59
CA THR A 229 -6.78 21.69 -11.78
C THR A 229 -5.58 20.76 -11.91
N ALA A 230 -4.95 20.37 -10.79
CA ALA A 230 -3.87 19.37 -10.80
C ALA A 230 -4.37 18.02 -11.35
N LEU A 231 -5.53 17.54 -10.88
CA LEU A 231 -6.14 16.29 -11.35
C LEU A 231 -6.55 16.30 -12.83
N LYS A 232 -6.89 17.46 -13.39
CA LYS A 232 -7.16 17.59 -14.83
C LYS A 232 -5.90 17.45 -15.68
N VAL A 233 -4.74 17.80 -15.12
CA VAL A 233 -3.45 17.69 -15.79
C VAL A 233 -2.88 16.29 -15.64
N SER A 234 -2.89 15.74 -14.42
CA SER A 234 -2.38 14.42 -14.09
C SER A 234 -3.21 13.79 -12.97
N ASP A 235 -3.77 12.61 -13.23
CA ASP A 235 -4.60 11.89 -12.26
C ASP A 235 -3.73 11.09 -11.27
N GLU A 236 -3.31 11.75 -10.19
CA GLU A 236 -2.39 11.18 -9.19
C GLU A 236 -3.09 10.85 -7.86
N PRO A 237 -2.81 9.68 -7.25
CA PRO A 237 -3.40 9.28 -5.97
C PRO A 237 -3.17 10.30 -4.84
N ILE A 238 -1.97 10.86 -4.74
CA ILE A 238 -1.63 11.86 -3.72
C ILE A 238 -2.46 13.15 -3.88
N THR A 239 -2.73 13.56 -5.12
CA THR A 239 -3.56 14.74 -5.41
C THR A 239 -5.01 14.49 -5.03
N ARG A 240 -5.53 13.28 -5.29
CA ARG A 240 -6.88 12.87 -4.86
C ARG A 240 -7.03 12.86 -3.35
N MET A 241 -6.05 12.31 -2.62
CA MET A 241 -6.05 12.29 -1.15
C MET A 241 -6.05 13.71 -0.58
N ASN A 242 -5.20 14.60 -1.10
CA ASN A 242 -5.17 16.00 -0.69
C ASN A 242 -6.52 16.69 -0.98
N LEU A 243 -7.11 16.47 -2.15
CA LEU A 243 -8.41 17.05 -2.49
C LEU A 243 -9.51 16.52 -1.57
N ALA A 244 -9.47 15.23 -1.25
CA ALA A 244 -10.42 14.62 -0.33
C ALA A 244 -10.34 15.21 1.08
N LEU A 245 -9.13 15.48 1.57
CA LEU A 245 -8.90 16.16 2.84
C LEU A 245 -9.51 17.57 2.83
N ILE A 246 -9.25 18.37 1.79
CA ILE A 246 -9.82 19.71 1.65
C ILE A 246 -11.34 19.67 1.53
N TYR A 247 -11.89 18.74 0.75
CA TYR A 247 -13.35 18.57 0.65
C TYR A 247 -13.99 18.20 1.98
N ARG A 248 -13.36 17.35 2.79
CA ARG A 248 -13.83 17.07 4.16
C ARG A 248 -13.86 18.35 5.01
N GLN A 249 -12.79 19.16 4.97
CA GLN A 249 -12.73 20.42 5.72
C GLN A 249 -13.80 21.42 5.27
N LEU A 250 -14.13 21.44 3.97
CA LEU A 250 -15.20 22.26 3.39
C LEU A 250 -16.62 21.72 3.66
N GLY A 251 -16.76 20.58 4.35
CA GLY A 251 -18.05 19.92 4.58
C GLY A 251 -18.60 19.16 3.36
N ASN A 252 -17.83 19.06 2.27
CA ASN A 252 -18.15 18.21 1.11
C ASN A 252 -17.75 16.75 1.37
N THR A 253 -18.39 16.11 2.36
CA THR A 253 -18.14 14.73 2.76
C THR A 253 -18.29 13.75 1.58
N GLN A 254 -19.25 13.98 0.69
CA GLN A 254 -19.48 13.10 -0.46
C GLN A 254 -18.31 13.15 -1.47
N GLY A 255 -17.80 14.35 -1.78
CA GLY A 255 -16.63 14.52 -2.64
C GLY A 255 -15.36 13.92 -2.02
N ALA A 256 -15.22 14.01 -0.69
CA ALA A 256 -14.12 13.39 0.04
C ALA A 256 -14.16 11.86 -0.07
N ILE A 257 -15.33 11.25 0.19
CA ILE A 257 -15.55 9.80 0.06
C ILE A 257 -15.22 9.33 -1.36
N GLN A 258 -15.71 10.04 -2.39
CA GLN A 258 -15.44 9.67 -3.79
C GLN A 258 -13.94 9.65 -4.11
N ASN A 259 -13.18 10.64 -3.66
CA ASN A 259 -11.75 10.69 -3.94
C ASN A 259 -10.96 9.60 -3.20
N TYR A 260 -11.24 9.36 -1.91
CA TYR A 260 -10.59 8.27 -1.19
C TYR A 260 -10.98 6.88 -1.70
N ASP A 261 -12.23 6.69 -2.14
CA ASP A 261 -12.69 5.44 -2.77
C ASP A 261 -11.98 5.16 -4.11
N LEU A 262 -11.76 6.18 -4.93
CA LEU A 262 -10.98 6.03 -6.17
C LEU A 262 -9.53 5.61 -5.87
N VAL A 263 -8.90 6.20 -4.85
CA VAL A 263 -7.53 5.85 -4.45
C VAL A 263 -7.47 4.43 -3.90
N SER A 264 -8.38 4.05 -3.01
CA SER A 264 -8.38 2.71 -2.37
C SER A 264 -8.67 1.57 -3.35
N LYS A 265 -9.39 1.85 -4.45
CA LYS A 265 -9.62 0.92 -5.56
C LYS A 265 -8.43 0.81 -6.50
N ALA A 266 -7.76 1.93 -6.79
CA ALA A 266 -6.58 1.94 -7.66
C ALA A 266 -5.36 1.30 -6.99
N ASP A 267 -5.17 1.55 -5.70
CA ASP A 267 -4.13 0.94 -4.88
C ASP A 267 -4.74 0.30 -3.62
N PRO A 268 -5.00 -1.01 -3.65
CA PRO A 268 -5.53 -1.74 -2.50
C PRO A 268 -4.62 -1.71 -1.26
N ASN A 269 -3.34 -1.35 -1.39
CA ASN A 269 -2.37 -1.29 -0.29
C ASN A 269 -2.18 0.14 0.26
N ASN A 270 -2.87 1.14 -0.29
CA ASN A 270 -2.92 2.48 0.30
C ASN A 270 -3.86 2.47 1.53
N LEU A 271 -3.31 2.03 2.67
CA LEU A 271 -4.05 1.90 3.92
C LEU A 271 -4.52 3.26 4.45
N GLU A 272 -3.75 4.33 4.23
CA GLU A 272 -4.11 5.69 4.64
C GLU A 272 -5.43 6.15 4.00
N ALA A 273 -5.57 5.98 2.68
CA ALA A 273 -6.81 6.31 1.98
C ALA A 273 -8.01 5.49 2.51
N ARG A 274 -7.79 4.21 2.86
CA ARG A 274 -8.84 3.36 3.45
C ARG A 274 -9.26 3.82 4.83
N HIS A 275 -8.31 4.14 5.71
CA HIS A 275 -8.59 4.68 7.05
C HIS A 275 -9.45 5.95 6.95
N HIS A 276 -9.06 6.88 6.08
CA HIS A 276 -9.85 8.11 5.86
C HIS A 276 -11.22 7.83 5.26
N LEU A 277 -11.34 6.89 4.32
CA LEU A 277 -12.62 6.46 3.77
C LEU A 277 -13.55 5.90 4.85
N ILE A 278 -13.06 4.97 5.67
CA ILE A 278 -13.83 4.36 6.77
C ILE A 278 -14.29 5.45 7.75
N THR A 279 -13.39 6.36 8.12
CA THR A 279 -13.71 7.50 9.01
C THR A 279 -14.86 8.34 8.44
N LEU A 280 -14.78 8.70 7.16
CA LEU A 280 -15.82 9.50 6.50
C LEU A 280 -17.14 8.76 6.36
N LEU A 281 -17.12 7.45 6.08
CA LEU A 281 -18.32 6.63 6.02
C LEU A 281 -19.00 6.54 7.39
N CYS A 282 -18.21 6.44 8.47
CA CYS A 282 -18.73 6.51 9.84
C CYS A 282 -19.37 7.88 10.14
N GLU A 283 -18.71 8.98 9.77
CA GLU A 283 -19.24 10.35 9.94
C GLU A 283 -20.56 10.56 9.18
N LYS A 284 -20.70 9.94 8.00
CA LYS A 284 -21.92 9.97 7.19
C LYS A 284 -23.01 9.00 7.70
N ASN A 285 -22.72 8.19 8.72
CA ASN A 285 -23.55 7.08 9.21
C ASN A 285 -23.81 5.98 8.17
N ASP A 286 -22.96 5.85 7.15
CA ASP A 286 -22.99 4.72 6.21
C ASP A 286 -22.25 3.53 6.82
N PHE A 287 -22.82 2.99 7.90
CA PHE A 287 -22.18 1.95 8.70
C PHE A 287 -21.96 0.65 7.92
N GLN A 288 -22.81 0.35 6.93
CA GLN A 288 -22.69 -0.85 6.12
C GLN A 288 -21.47 -0.79 5.20
N ALA A 289 -21.28 0.34 4.52
CA ALA A 289 -20.07 0.56 3.72
C ALA A 289 -18.82 0.63 4.59
N ALA A 290 -18.90 1.30 5.75
CA ALA A 290 -17.78 1.39 6.70
C ALA A 290 -17.34 0.01 7.20
N GLN A 291 -18.30 -0.85 7.59
CA GLN A 291 -18.03 -2.23 8.01
C GLN A 291 -17.34 -3.02 6.91
N THR A 292 -17.84 -2.93 5.68
CA THR A 292 -17.25 -3.66 4.53
C THR A 292 -15.81 -3.24 4.27
N ALA A 293 -15.54 -1.92 4.27
CA ALA A 293 -14.21 -1.38 4.08
C ALA A 293 -13.26 -1.74 5.24
N LEU A 294 -13.78 -1.79 6.48
CA LEU A 294 -13.00 -2.13 7.66
C LEU A 294 -12.65 -3.63 7.74
N ILE A 295 -13.51 -4.52 7.25
CA ILE A 295 -13.18 -5.96 7.12
C ILE A 295 -12.02 -6.16 6.14
N ASP A 296 -12.06 -5.52 4.97
CA ASP A 296 -10.96 -5.58 4.00
C ASP A 296 -9.68 -4.93 4.55
N LEU A 297 -9.81 -3.94 5.45
CA LEU A 297 -8.66 -3.37 6.15
C LEU A 297 -8.06 -4.33 7.20
N THR A 298 -8.87 -4.99 8.03
CA THR A 298 -8.37 -5.89 9.09
C THR A 298 -7.70 -7.15 8.53
N ASP A 299 -8.04 -7.57 7.31
CA ASP A 299 -7.33 -8.63 6.59
C ASP A 299 -5.87 -8.24 6.24
N LYS A 300 -5.59 -6.94 6.09
CA LYS A 300 -4.27 -6.39 5.72
C LYS A 300 -3.51 -5.81 6.89
N GLU A 301 -4.23 -5.19 7.82
CA GLU A 301 -3.70 -4.51 8.99
C GLU A 301 -4.47 -4.94 10.25
N ARG A 302 -3.89 -5.91 10.96
CA ARG A 302 -4.43 -6.39 12.23
C ARG A 302 -4.02 -5.46 13.37
N SER A 303 -4.98 -4.74 13.93
CA SER A 303 -4.78 -3.90 15.11
C SER A 303 -5.97 -3.99 16.06
N VAL A 304 -5.72 -3.79 17.35
CA VAL A 304 -6.77 -3.78 18.38
C VAL A 304 -7.80 -2.70 18.05
N GLU A 305 -7.34 -1.53 17.63
CA GLU A 305 -8.16 -0.37 17.30
C GLU A 305 -9.11 -0.67 16.13
N ASN A 306 -8.63 -1.33 15.06
CA ASN A 306 -9.45 -1.68 13.90
C ASN A 306 -10.54 -2.70 14.28
N TYR A 307 -10.20 -3.71 15.08
CA TYR A 307 -11.17 -4.71 15.53
C TYR A 307 -12.19 -4.14 16.53
N VAL A 308 -11.79 -3.25 17.44
CA VAL A 308 -12.71 -2.54 18.33
C VAL A 308 -13.65 -1.63 17.54
N LEU A 309 -13.15 -0.92 16.53
CA LEU A 309 -13.99 -0.13 15.64
C LEU A 309 -14.97 -1.03 14.88
N LEU A 310 -14.53 -2.19 14.37
CA LEU A 310 -15.38 -3.14 13.68
C LEU A 310 -16.50 -3.65 14.59
N ALA A 311 -16.17 -3.98 15.84
CA ALA A 311 -17.17 -4.37 16.83
C ALA A 311 -18.20 -3.26 17.08
N SER A 312 -17.75 -2.00 17.16
CA SER A 312 -18.66 -0.86 17.34
C SER A 312 -19.60 -0.66 16.14
N LEU A 313 -19.11 -0.86 14.92
CA LEU A 313 -19.91 -0.77 13.69
C LEU A 313 -20.91 -1.93 13.59
N ASP A 314 -20.47 -3.14 13.94
CA ASP A 314 -21.33 -4.31 14.03
C ASP A 314 -22.49 -4.10 15.00
N LEU A 315 -22.24 -3.49 16.17
CA LEU A 315 -23.29 -3.15 17.12
C LEU A 315 -24.28 -2.12 16.55
N LYS A 316 -23.79 -1.09 15.84
CA LYS A 316 -24.65 -0.10 15.15
C LYS A 316 -25.54 -0.76 14.09
N LEU A 317 -25.01 -1.78 13.40
CA LEU A 317 -25.72 -2.59 12.41
C LEU A 317 -26.53 -3.74 13.04
N ASN A 318 -26.64 -3.81 14.37
CA ASN A 318 -27.34 -4.86 15.09
C ASN A 318 -26.76 -6.28 14.89
N ASN A 319 -25.52 -6.39 14.40
CA ASN A 319 -24.78 -7.63 14.16
C ASN A 319 -23.97 -8.05 15.41
N TYR A 320 -24.67 -8.46 16.47
CA TYR A 320 -24.02 -8.93 17.71
C TYR A 320 -23.01 -10.08 17.51
N PRO A 321 -23.27 -11.10 16.67
CA PRO A 321 -22.29 -12.15 16.40
C PRO A 321 -20.99 -11.62 15.77
N GLY A 322 -21.08 -10.63 14.87
CA GLY A 322 -19.91 -9.94 14.30
C GLY A 322 -19.14 -9.19 15.38
N ALA A 323 -19.85 -8.41 16.20
CA ALA A 323 -19.22 -7.62 17.26
C ALA A 323 -18.46 -8.49 18.28
N VAL A 324 -19.04 -9.63 18.66
CA VAL A 324 -18.39 -10.60 19.54
C VAL A 324 -17.10 -11.13 18.89
N ARG A 325 -17.16 -11.55 17.62
CA ARG A 325 -16.00 -12.08 16.90
C ARG A 325 -14.88 -11.05 16.79
N ALA A 326 -15.21 -9.81 16.43
CA ALA A 326 -14.23 -8.74 16.33
C ALA A 326 -13.58 -8.43 17.69
N LEU A 327 -14.33 -8.44 18.79
CA LEU A 327 -13.75 -8.29 20.13
C LEU A 327 -12.87 -9.48 20.54
N GLU A 328 -13.17 -10.69 20.08
CA GLU A 328 -12.31 -11.86 20.29
C GLU A 328 -11.01 -11.75 19.50
N ASP A 329 -11.08 -11.32 18.23
CA ASP A 329 -9.87 -11.04 17.43
C ASP A 329 -9.03 -9.93 18.06
N ALA A 330 -9.66 -8.92 18.67
CA ALA A 330 -8.96 -7.87 19.43
C ALA A 330 -8.27 -8.42 20.70
N LEU A 331 -8.91 -9.36 21.40
CA LEU A 331 -8.38 -10.00 22.62
C LEU A 331 -7.11 -10.84 22.37
N ASP A 332 -6.97 -11.36 21.16
CA ASP A 332 -5.77 -12.09 20.73
C ASP A 332 -4.55 -11.16 20.54
N LEU A 333 -4.77 -9.85 20.39
CA LEU A 333 -3.74 -8.85 20.10
C LEU A 333 -3.44 -7.90 21.26
N GLY A 334 -4.44 -7.58 22.09
CA GLY A 334 -4.40 -6.44 23.02
C GLY A 334 -4.46 -6.78 24.51
N ASP A 335 -4.51 -5.71 25.33
CA ASP A 335 -4.70 -5.84 26.77
C ASP A 335 -6.11 -6.33 27.10
N LYS A 336 -6.17 -7.38 27.89
CA LYS A 336 -7.38 -8.20 28.06
C LYS A 336 -8.45 -7.57 28.96
N PRO A 337 -8.15 -6.92 30.09
CA PRO A 337 -9.19 -6.49 31.04
C PRO A 337 -10.23 -5.56 30.41
N GLU A 338 -9.81 -4.57 29.62
CA GLU A 338 -10.76 -3.62 29.03
C GLU A 338 -11.57 -4.24 27.88
N LEU A 339 -10.92 -5.05 27.04
CA LEU A 339 -11.58 -5.77 25.96
C LEU A 339 -12.57 -6.82 26.49
N LEU A 340 -12.24 -7.52 27.58
CA LEU A 340 -13.15 -8.47 28.24
C LEU A 340 -14.37 -7.77 28.83
N LYS A 341 -14.23 -6.57 29.44
CA LYS A 341 -15.38 -5.77 29.88
C LYS A 341 -16.30 -5.41 28.71
N GLN A 342 -15.71 -4.97 27.60
CA GLN A 342 -16.48 -4.64 26.40
C GLN A 342 -17.22 -5.88 25.85
N LEU A 343 -16.53 -7.03 25.77
CA LEU A 343 -17.10 -8.29 25.32
C LEU A 343 -18.23 -8.79 26.23
N GLU A 344 -18.04 -8.74 27.56
CA GLU A 344 -19.06 -9.10 28.54
C GLU A 344 -20.33 -8.27 28.32
N ARG A 345 -20.18 -6.94 28.22
CA ARG A 345 -21.30 -6.03 27.96
C ARG A 345 -22.03 -6.37 26.68
N VAL A 346 -21.31 -6.59 25.57
CA VAL A 346 -21.91 -6.94 24.28
C VAL A 346 -22.67 -8.27 24.35
N LEU A 347 -22.14 -9.28 25.04
CA LEU A 347 -22.82 -10.56 25.23
C LEU A 347 -24.09 -10.40 26.07
N LEU A 348 -24.06 -9.59 27.13
CA LEU A 348 -25.25 -9.30 27.94
C LEU A 348 -26.33 -8.59 27.10
N ASP A 349 -25.97 -7.54 26.36
CA ASP A 349 -26.89 -6.81 25.47
C ASP A 349 -27.49 -7.75 24.41
N TRP A 350 -26.67 -8.62 23.82
CA TRP A 350 -27.13 -9.64 22.86
C TRP A 350 -28.12 -10.62 23.49
N SER A 351 -27.81 -11.13 24.69
CA SER A 351 -28.68 -12.05 25.42
C SER A 351 -30.06 -11.43 25.72
N GLN A 352 -30.09 -10.14 26.09
CA GLN A 352 -31.33 -9.41 26.33
C GLN A 352 -32.14 -9.21 25.05
N LYS A 353 -31.48 -8.90 23.94
CA LYS A 353 -32.13 -8.80 22.63
C LYS A 353 -32.76 -10.12 22.21
N LEU A 354 -32.03 -11.23 22.33
CA LEU A 354 -32.54 -12.58 22.01
C LEU A 354 -33.76 -12.95 22.85
N LEU A 355 -33.80 -12.56 24.14
CA LEU A 355 -35.00 -12.74 24.98
C LEU A 355 -36.20 -11.97 24.44
N LYS A 356 -36.00 -10.72 24.02
CA LYS A 356 -37.07 -9.90 23.41
C LYS A 356 -37.57 -10.49 22.09
N GLU A 357 -36.70 -11.16 21.33
CA GLU A 357 -37.06 -11.89 20.11
C GLU A 357 -37.71 -13.26 20.39
N GLY A 358 -37.84 -13.68 21.65
CA GLY A 358 -38.41 -14.98 22.04
C GLY A 358 -37.44 -16.17 21.96
N LYS A 359 -36.17 -15.94 21.62
CA LYS A 359 -35.12 -16.95 21.49
C LYS A 359 -34.46 -17.27 22.84
N LYS A 360 -35.22 -17.91 23.73
CA LYS A 360 -34.83 -18.14 25.13
C LYS A 360 -33.58 -19.03 25.27
N GLU A 361 -33.46 -20.08 24.46
CA GLU A 361 -32.33 -21.02 24.53
C GLU A 361 -31.02 -20.36 24.08
N GLU A 362 -31.04 -19.64 22.96
CA GLU A 362 -29.89 -18.88 22.45
C GLU A 362 -29.46 -17.82 23.46
N SER A 363 -30.42 -17.10 24.05
CA SER A 363 -30.12 -16.11 25.09
C SER A 363 -29.43 -16.73 26.30
N ALA A 364 -29.92 -17.88 26.79
CA ALA A 364 -29.30 -18.57 27.92
C ALA A 364 -27.85 -18.97 27.60
N SER A 365 -27.60 -19.47 26.38
CA SER A 365 -26.25 -19.81 25.91
C SER A 365 -25.32 -18.58 25.89
N VAL A 366 -25.78 -17.46 25.32
CA VAL A 366 -25.01 -16.21 25.26
C VAL A 366 -24.75 -15.65 26.67
N LYS A 367 -25.73 -15.75 27.58
CA LYS A 367 -25.59 -15.32 28.97
C LYS A 367 -24.53 -16.14 29.73
N VAL A 368 -24.54 -17.46 29.56
CA VAL A 368 -23.49 -18.34 30.14
C VAL A 368 -22.11 -17.96 29.62
N ARG A 369 -22.00 -17.57 28.34
CA ARG A 369 -20.73 -17.07 27.79
C ARG A 369 -20.31 -15.74 28.45
N ALA A 370 -21.25 -14.82 28.68
CA ALA A 370 -20.96 -13.56 29.38
C ALA A 370 -20.44 -13.82 30.81
N GLU A 371 -21.06 -14.75 31.54
CA GLU A 371 -20.63 -15.14 32.90
C GLU A 371 -19.19 -15.69 32.91
N ARG A 372 -18.79 -16.45 31.89
CA ARG A 372 -17.40 -16.93 31.75
C ARG A 372 -16.41 -15.79 31.49
N VAL A 373 -16.79 -14.83 30.64
CA VAL A 373 -15.96 -13.64 30.38
C VAL A 373 -15.81 -12.80 31.66
N ALA A 374 -16.88 -12.64 32.44
CA ALA A 374 -16.86 -11.96 33.74
C ALA A 374 -15.94 -12.66 34.75
N GLU A 375 -15.96 -14.00 34.78
CA GLU A 375 -15.03 -14.79 35.60
C GLU A 375 -13.58 -14.55 35.18
N GLN A 376 -13.27 -14.63 33.88
CA GLN A 376 -11.93 -14.33 33.35
C GLN A 376 -11.46 -12.92 33.72
N LEU A 377 -12.34 -11.94 33.59
CA LEU A 377 -12.06 -10.56 33.98
C LEU A 377 -11.75 -10.44 35.47
N SER A 378 -12.54 -11.12 36.32
CA SER A 378 -12.37 -11.09 37.77
C SER A 378 -11.04 -11.71 38.23
N LEU A 379 -10.56 -12.72 37.51
CA LEU A 379 -9.25 -13.35 37.75
C LEU A 379 -8.10 -12.41 37.38
N LEU A 380 -8.25 -11.63 36.29
CA LEU A 380 -7.22 -10.72 35.81
C LEU A 380 -7.10 -9.44 36.64
N ILE A 381 -8.23 -8.88 37.09
CA ILE A 381 -8.24 -7.63 37.85
C ILE A 381 -7.90 -7.86 39.33
N GLY A 382 -8.03 -9.10 39.82
CA GLY A 382 -7.86 -9.42 41.24
C GLY A 382 -8.99 -8.77 42.05
N LYS A 383 -9.93 -9.56 42.57
CA LYS A 383 -10.99 -8.98 43.41
C LYS A 383 -10.36 -8.37 44.68
N PRO A 384 -10.78 -7.15 45.11
CA PRO A 384 -10.65 -6.79 46.50
C PRO A 384 -11.40 -7.85 47.31
N GLU A 385 -10.84 -8.30 48.42
CA GLU A 385 -11.47 -9.28 49.30
C GLU A 385 -12.89 -8.82 49.66
N ASP A 386 -13.89 -9.35 48.98
CA ASP A 386 -15.27 -9.27 49.43
C ASP A 386 -15.30 -9.95 50.80
N LYS A 387 -15.28 -9.15 51.87
CA LYS A 387 -15.88 -9.54 53.14
C LYS A 387 -17.37 -9.70 52.87
N GLU A 388 -17.75 -10.83 52.28
CA GLU A 388 -19.14 -11.24 52.16
C GLU A 388 -19.79 -11.03 53.53
N LYS A 389 -20.85 -10.21 53.62
CA LYS A 389 -21.61 -10.13 54.87
C LYS A 389 -22.21 -11.51 55.15
N PRO A 390 -22.27 -11.96 56.42
CA PRO A 390 -22.91 -13.22 56.74
C PRO A 390 -24.35 -13.21 56.25
N THR A 391 -24.81 -14.30 55.65
CA THR A 391 -26.23 -14.49 55.30
C THR A 391 -27.09 -14.57 56.59
N GLU A 392 -28.41 -14.32 56.52
CA GLU A 392 -29.30 -14.45 57.68
C GLU A 392 -29.17 -15.84 58.34
N ASP A 393 -29.05 -16.89 57.53
CA ASP A 393 -28.80 -18.26 57.99
C ASP A 393 -27.46 -18.38 58.74
N GLU A 394 -26.37 -17.82 58.23
CA GLU A 394 -25.05 -17.83 58.89
C GLU A 394 -25.04 -17.04 60.20
N SER A 395 -25.80 -15.94 60.27
CA SER A 395 -25.92 -15.15 61.50
C SER A 395 -26.66 -15.89 62.61
N SER A 396 -27.63 -16.74 62.26
CA SER A 396 -28.32 -17.63 63.20
C SER A 396 -27.44 -18.79 63.66
N LEU A 397 -26.61 -19.34 62.76
CA LEU A 397 -25.67 -20.42 63.05
C LEU A 397 -24.56 -19.98 64.00
N ALA A 398 -24.09 -18.74 63.87
CA ALA A 398 -23.07 -18.16 64.76
C ALA A 398 -23.50 -18.09 66.24
N GLN A 399 -24.80 -18.16 66.53
CA GLN A 399 -25.36 -18.13 67.89
C GLN A 399 -25.55 -19.54 68.50
N MET A 400 -25.31 -20.61 67.72
CA MET A 400 -25.47 -21.99 68.19
C MET A 400 -24.37 -22.39 69.19
N PRO A 401 -24.67 -23.24 70.19
CA PRO A 401 -23.68 -23.78 71.12
C PRO A 401 -22.68 -24.73 70.44
N ASP A 402 -21.49 -24.92 71.00
CA ASP A 402 -20.41 -25.74 70.39
C ASP A 402 -20.86 -27.19 70.08
N GLU A 403 -21.70 -27.77 70.93
CA GLU A 403 -22.29 -29.11 70.75
C GLU A 403 -23.06 -29.25 69.42
N TYR A 404 -23.61 -28.15 68.89
CA TYR A 404 -24.25 -28.14 67.58
C TYR A 404 -23.25 -28.43 66.45
N PHE A 405 -22.06 -27.84 66.54
CA PHE A 405 -20.98 -27.98 65.55
C PHE A 405 -20.19 -29.29 65.69
N GLU A 406 -20.52 -30.12 66.68
CA GLU A 406 -20.07 -31.52 66.69
C GLU A 406 -20.80 -32.33 65.61
N LYS A 407 -22.05 -31.98 65.31
CA LYS A 407 -22.92 -32.67 64.35
C LYS A 407 -23.01 -31.92 63.02
N VAL A 408 -22.93 -30.60 63.02
CA VAL A 408 -23.06 -29.77 61.81
C VAL A 408 -21.68 -29.18 61.45
N PRO A 409 -21.25 -29.21 60.18
CA PRO A 409 -19.96 -28.66 59.78
C PRO A 409 -19.87 -27.17 60.14
N PRO A 410 -18.79 -26.69 60.80
CA PRO A 410 -18.61 -25.29 61.17
C PRO A 410 -18.23 -24.38 59.98
N ILE A 411 -18.45 -24.85 58.75
CA ILE A 411 -18.01 -24.20 57.52
C ILE A 411 -19.06 -24.25 56.41
N ALA A 412 -18.99 -23.27 55.51
CA ALA A 412 -19.67 -23.27 54.22
C ALA A 412 -18.65 -23.37 53.07
N LEU A 413 -19.05 -24.03 51.97
CA LEU A 413 -18.29 -24.06 50.72
C LEU A 413 -18.78 -22.91 49.83
N SER A 414 -18.00 -21.83 49.71
CA SER A 414 -18.44 -20.61 49.02
C SER A 414 -18.23 -20.66 47.51
N SER A 415 -17.13 -21.27 47.05
CA SER A 415 -16.89 -21.52 45.62
C SER A 415 -16.07 -22.78 45.40
N SER A 416 -16.16 -23.32 44.19
CA SER A 416 -15.39 -24.47 43.76
C SER A 416 -15.07 -24.36 42.28
N ARG A 417 -13.82 -24.60 41.90
CA ARG A 417 -13.43 -24.77 40.50
C ARG A 417 -12.74 -26.11 40.42
N ILE A 418 -13.31 -27.04 39.66
CA ILE A 418 -12.80 -28.40 39.53
C ILE A 418 -12.73 -28.73 38.04
N TRP A 419 -11.54 -29.07 37.57
CA TRP A 419 -11.27 -29.23 36.16
C TRP A 419 -10.40 -30.45 35.84
N LEU A 420 -10.45 -30.86 34.59
CA LEU A 420 -9.48 -31.75 33.96
C LEU A 420 -8.88 -30.99 32.77
N ALA A 421 -7.61 -30.60 32.87
CA ALA A 421 -6.93 -29.84 31.82
C ALA A 421 -6.76 -30.68 30.55
N LYS A 422 -6.77 -30.04 29.38
CA LYS A 422 -6.57 -30.71 28.09
C LYS A 422 -5.23 -31.45 28.05
N GLY A 423 -5.27 -32.77 27.82
CA GLY A 423 -4.08 -33.64 27.82
C GLY A 423 -3.62 -34.09 29.21
N SER A 424 -4.27 -33.62 30.29
CA SER A 424 -4.05 -34.13 31.64
C SER A 424 -4.96 -35.34 31.92
N PHE A 425 -4.46 -36.25 32.76
CA PHE A 425 -5.23 -37.36 33.31
C PHE A 425 -5.50 -37.19 34.80
N THR A 426 -5.14 -36.05 35.39
CA THR A 426 -5.32 -35.78 36.83
C THR A 426 -6.32 -34.65 37.02
N PRO A 427 -7.53 -34.94 37.52
CA PRO A 427 -8.46 -33.90 37.94
C PRO A 427 -7.85 -33.06 39.04
N GLU A 428 -8.00 -31.75 38.92
CA GLU A 428 -7.54 -30.77 39.89
C GLU A 428 -8.73 -29.93 40.33
N GLY A 429 -8.62 -29.35 41.52
CA GLY A 429 -9.62 -28.41 41.97
C GLY A 429 -9.12 -27.51 43.07
N GLU A 430 -9.82 -26.39 43.19
CA GLU A 430 -9.75 -25.51 44.33
C GLU A 430 -11.15 -25.34 44.91
N ILE A 431 -11.22 -25.31 46.24
CA ILE A 431 -12.44 -25.00 46.98
C ILE A 431 -12.17 -23.85 47.93
N ARG A 432 -13.09 -22.90 47.96
CA ARG A 432 -13.08 -21.82 48.93
C ARG A 432 -14.03 -22.15 50.07
N ILE A 433 -13.49 -22.08 51.28
CA ILE A 433 -14.15 -22.50 52.52
C ILE A 433 -14.28 -21.28 53.41
N ARG A 434 -15.45 -21.12 54.02
CA ARG A 434 -15.76 -20.01 54.92
C ARG A 434 -16.14 -20.52 56.30
N ASN A 435 -15.61 -19.88 57.34
CA ASN A 435 -16.01 -20.16 58.73
C ASN A 435 -17.37 -19.50 59.05
N ILE A 436 -18.36 -20.31 59.40
CA ILE A 436 -19.73 -19.87 59.73
C ILE A 436 -20.11 -20.11 61.19
N SER A 437 -19.21 -20.63 62.02
CA SER A 437 -19.52 -21.02 63.40
C SER A 437 -19.53 -19.86 64.40
N GLY A 438 -19.15 -18.65 63.96
CA GLY A 438 -18.99 -17.50 64.85
C GLY A 438 -17.81 -17.62 65.84
N ARG A 439 -16.99 -18.68 65.75
CA ARG A 439 -15.81 -18.93 66.62
C ARG A 439 -14.60 -19.40 65.81
N PRO A 440 -13.35 -19.20 66.28
CA PRO A 440 -12.17 -19.66 65.54
C PRO A 440 -12.13 -21.19 65.38
N VAL A 441 -12.04 -21.69 64.14
CA VAL A 441 -11.92 -23.13 63.86
C VAL A 441 -10.45 -23.53 63.82
N ARG A 442 -10.02 -24.35 64.79
CA ARG A 442 -8.61 -24.76 65.00
C ARG A 442 -8.25 -26.11 64.39
N ASP A 443 -9.23 -26.99 64.25
CA ASP A 443 -9.04 -28.34 63.71
C ASP A 443 -10.17 -28.68 62.73
N LEU A 444 -9.83 -28.79 61.47
CA LEU A 444 -10.77 -29.07 60.39
C LEU A 444 -10.06 -29.77 59.24
N ALA A 445 -10.47 -31.01 58.98
CA ALA A 445 -10.04 -31.75 57.80
C ALA A 445 -11.26 -32.11 56.93
N LEU A 446 -11.11 -31.92 55.62
CA LEU A 446 -12.08 -32.36 54.62
C LEU A 446 -11.53 -33.53 53.85
N LYS A 447 -12.35 -34.53 53.56
CA LYS A 447 -11.98 -35.64 52.69
C LYS A 447 -12.60 -35.40 51.32
N VAL A 448 -11.76 -35.28 50.32
CA VAL A 448 -12.14 -35.13 48.91
C VAL A 448 -12.01 -36.48 48.25
N VAL A 449 -13.11 -37.01 47.72
CA VAL A 449 -13.16 -38.29 47.02
C VAL A 449 -13.41 -38.02 45.54
N PHE A 450 -12.54 -38.52 44.68
CA PHE A 450 -12.73 -38.46 43.24
C PHE A 450 -13.58 -39.67 42.86
N PHE A 451 -14.74 -39.43 42.26
CA PHE A 451 -15.68 -40.48 41.90
C PHE A 451 -15.85 -40.53 40.38
N ASP A 452 -15.72 -41.73 39.83
CA ASP A 452 -15.97 -42.00 38.43
C ASP A 452 -17.34 -42.66 38.28
N HIS A 453 -18.30 -41.89 37.79
CA HIS A 453 -19.66 -42.36 37.56
C HIS A 453 -19.75 -43.36 36.41
N SER A 454 -18.82 -43.30 35.46
CA SER A 454 -18.78 -44.23 34.32
C SER A 454 -18.39 -45.63 34.78
N SER A 455 -17.40 -45.75 35.68
CA SER A 455 -16.97 -47.04 36.23
C SER A 455 -17.62 -47.41 37.58
N LYS A 456 -18.40 -46.49 38.17
CA LYS A 456 -19.02 -46.61 39.51
C LYS A 456 -17.99 -46.90 40.61
N ARG A 457 -16.78 -46.34 40.51
CA ARG A 457 -15.68 -46.55 41.45
C ARG A 457 -15.10 -45.23 41.91
N ALA A 458 -14.60 -45.20 43.15
CA ALA A 458 -13.80 -44.09 43.64
C ALA A 458 -12.38 -44.15 43.05
N ALA A 459 -11.98 -43.09 42.37
CA ALA A 459 -10.66 -42.86 41.79
C ALA A 459 -9.70 -42.18 42.80
N GLY A 460 -9.66 -42.70 44.02
CA GLY A 460 -8.83 -42.18 45.10
C GLY A 460 -9.46 -41.06 45.92
N SER A 461 -8.77 -40.66 46.99
CA SER A 461 -9.20 -39.59 47.87
C SER A 461 -8.02 -38.86 48.50
N VAL A 462 -8.19 -37.58 48.77
CA VAL A 462 -7.20 -36.73 49.46
C VAL A 462 -7.84 -36.13 50.71
N THR A 463 -7.07 -36.05 51.78
CA THR A 463 -7.48 -35.32 52.99
C THR A 463 -6.87 -33.92 52.93
N LEU A 464 -7.72 -32.92 53.01
CA LEU A 464 -7.37 -31.51 53.02
C LEU A 464 -7.31 -31.00 54.47
N PRO A 465 -6.12 -30.65 54.99
CA PRO A 465 -5.99 -30.02 56.29
C PRO A 465 -6.41 -28.55 56.17
N VAL A 466 -7.69 -28.28 56.39
CA VAL A 466 -8.25 -26.93 56.27
C VAL A 466 -7.83 -26.08 57.46
N ALA A 467 -7.83 -26.62 58.67
CA ALA A 467 -7.24 -26.02 59.87
C ALA A 467 -6.58 -27.12 60.68
N SER A 468 -5.40 -26.84 61.25
CA SER A 468 -4.65 -27.76 62.09
C SER A 468 -4.13 -27.06 63.34
N PRO A 469 -3.83 -27.80 64.43
CA PRO A 469 -3.21 -27.24 65.63
C PRO A 469 -1.88 -26.53 65.36
N SER A 470 -1.18 -26.88 64.28
CA SER A 470 0.09 -26.30 63.83
C SER A 470 -0.04 -25.08 62.92
N SER A 471 -1.27 -24.64 62.59
CA SER A 471 -1.54 -23.54 61.67
C SER A 471 -2.48 -22.51 62.31
N PRO A 472 -2.45 -21.23 61.90
CA PRO A 472 -3.40 -20.23 62.39
C PRO A 472 -4.86 -20.70 62.19
N PRO A 473 -5.73 -20.55 63.21
CA PRO A 473 -7.12 -20.92 63.09
C PRO A 473 -7.82 -20.16 61.97
N MET A 474 -8.91 -20.72 61.45
CA MET A 474 -9.83 -19.94 60.63
C MET A 474 -10.64 -19.03 61.55
N GLU A 475 -10.32 -17.74 61.54
CA GLU A 475 -11.04 -16.72 62.31
C GLU A 475 -12.52 -16.62 61.90
N THR A 476 -13.31 -15.93 62.71
CA THR A 476 -14.76 -15.78 62.50
C THR A 476 -15.05 -15.11 61.16
N GLY A 477 -15.87 -15.76 60.32
CA GLY A 477 -16.13 -15.30 58.96
C GLY A 477 -14.94 -15.39 57.98
N GLY A 478 -13.79 -15.88 58.44
CA GLY A 478 -12.58 -16.02 57.62
C GLY A 478 -12.77 -17.01 56.48
N THR A 479 -12.14 -16.72 55.34
CA THR A 479 -12.13 -17.61 54.18
C THR A 479 -10.75 -18.23 53.96
N ARG A 480 -10.73 -19.47 53.47
CA ARG A 480 -9.49 -20.19 53.12
C ARG A 480 -9.73 -20.95 51.82
N THR A 481 -8.85 -20.77 50.85
CA THR A 481 -8.84 -21.55 49.62
C THR A 481 -7.93 -22.74 49.80
N VAL A 482 -8.39 -23.93 49.41
CA VAL A 482 -7.61 -25.15 49.47
C VAL A 482 -7.59 -25.81 48.10
N TYR A 483 -6.38 -26.14 47.66
CA TYR A 483 -6.10 -26.81 46.40
C TYR A 483 -5.97 -28.31 46.61
N PHE A 484 -6.40 -29.08 45.61
CA PHE A 484 -6.27 -30.52 45.62
C PHE A 484 -6.11 -31.07 44.21
N SER A 485 -5.43 -32.20 44.13
CA SER A 485 -5.26 -32.96 42.89
C SER A 485 -5.62 -34.42 43.14
N SER A 486 -6.11 -35.08 42.09
CA SER A 486 -6.40 -36.51 42.15
C SER A 486 -5.11 -37.29 42.33
N PRO A 487 -5.05 -38.22 43.31
CA PRO A 487 -3.88 -39.07 43.50
C PRO A 487 -3.79 -40.18 42.45
N ALA A 488 -4.86 -40.38 41.68
CA ALA A 488 -4.94 -41.35 40.60
C ALA A 488 -5.27 -40.68 39.27
N THR A 489 -4.75 -41.25 38.19
CA THR A 489 -5.12 -40.85 36.83
C THR A 489 -6.50 -41.38 36.46
N VAL A 490 -7.26 -40.61 35.72
CA VAL A 490 -8.60 -40.95 35.23
C VAL A 490 -8.63 -40.93 33.70
N LYS A 491 -9.63 -41.58 33.12
CA LYS A 491 -9.84 -41.55 31.66
C LYS A 491 -10.56 -40.27 31.25
N ALA A 492 -10.05 -39.61 30.21
CA ALA A 492 -10.56 -38.33 29.75
C ALA A 492 -12.02 -38.39 29.27
N GLU A 493 -12.48 -39.56 28.82
CA GLU A 493 -13.85 -39.81 28.36
C GLU A 493 -14.87 -40.05 29.49
N HIS A 494 -14.42 -40.37 30.71
CA HIS A 494 -15.32 -40.73 31.82
C HIS A 494 -16.07 -39.53 32.43
N ARG A 495 -17.22 -39.79 33.07
CA ARG A 495 -18.00 -38.79 33.81
C ARG A 495 -17.50 -38.73 35.25
N LEU A 496 -16.74 -37.69 35.55
CA LEU A 496 -16.04 -37.55 36.82
C LEU A 496 -16.74 -36.54 37.73
N ALA A 497 -16.74 -36.85 39.03
CA ALA A 497 -17.22 -35.97 40.08
C ALA A 497 -16.22 -35.95 41.25
N VAL A 498 -16.28 -34.87 42.01
CA VAL A 498 -15.55 -34.73 43.28
C VAL A 498 -16.56 -34.59 44.40
N VAL A 499 -16.44 -35.46 45.39
CA VAL A 499 -17.36 -35.57 46.52
C VAL A 499 -16.63 -35.17 47.80
N ILE A 500 -17.14 -34.15 48.49
CA ILE A 500 -16.49 -33.60 49.68
C ILE A 500 -17.21 -34.12 50.93
N TYR A 501 -16.43 -34.63 51.87
CA TYR A 501 -16.90 -35.14 53.15
C TYR A 501 -16.27 -34.39 54.33
N TRP A 502 -17.04 -34.25 55.41
CA TRP A 502 -16.55 -33.85 56.72
C TRP A 502 -17.00 -34.87 57.76
N ARG A 503 -16.05 -35.46 58.50
CA ARG A 503 -16.32 -36.54 59.49
C ARG A 503 -17.24 -37.65 58.96
N GLY A 504 -17.05 -38.03 57.69
CA GLY A 504 -17.85 -39.06 57.02
C GLY A 504 -19.22 -38.62 56.51
N ARG A 505 -19.66 -37.38 56.78
CA ARG A 505 -20.89 -36.81 56.24
C ARG A 505 -20.62 -36.13 54.89
N LEU A 506 -21.48 -36.41 53.91
CA LEU A 506 -21.44 -35.75 52.60
C LEU A 506 -21.76 -34.26 52.78
N LEU A 507 -20.87 -33.39 52.30
CA LEU A 507 -21.13 -31.95 52.23
C LEU A 507 -21.74 -31.60 50.88
N LYS A 508 -21.02 -31.91 49.79
CA LYS A 508 -21.42 -31.56 48.43
C LYS A 508 -20.68 -32.40 47.41
N GLU A 509 -21.33 -32.63 46.28
CA GLU A 509 -20.75 -33.25 45.09
C GLU A 509 -20.69 -32.21 43.97
N TYR A 510 -19.57 -32.20 43.25
CA TYR A 510 -19.29 -31.28 42.16
C TYR A 510 -18.85 -32.03 40.90
N PRO A 511 -19.34 -31.66 39.72
CA PRO A 511 -18.85 -32.23 38.47
C PRO A 511 -17.44 -31.74 38.16
N VAL A 512 -16.61 -32.59 37.53
CA VAL A 512 -15.31 -32.18 36.99
C VAL A 512 -15.51 -31.63 35.57
N VAL A 513 -15.10 -30.39 35.35
CA VAL A 513 -15.23 -29.72 34.04
C VAL A 513 -14.01 -30.06 33.16
N LYS A 514 -14.24 -30.62 31.98
CA LYS A 514 -13.15 -30.90 31.02
C LYS A 514 -12.87 -29.63 30.21
N GLN A 515 -11.60 -29.23 30.13
CA GLN A 515 -11.13 -28.04 29.41
C GLN A 515 -10.67 -28.34 27.98
#